data_AF-A0A9E2YA67-F1
#
_entry.id   AF-A0A9E2YA67-F1
#
_cell.length_a   1.000
_cell.length_b   1.000
_cell.length_c   1.000
_cell.angle_alpha   90.00
_cell.angle_beta   90.00
_cell.angle_gamma   90.00
#
_symmetry.space_group_name_H-M   'P 1'
#
loop_
_entity.id
_entity.type
_entity.pdbx_description
1 polymer ?
#
loop_
_entity_poly.entity_id
_entity_poly.type
_entity_poly.pdbx_seq_one_letter_code
_entity_poly.pdbx_strand_id
1 'polypeptide(L)'
;MTAARKSPRQKFRSAVIFCLMIGGCGSAIHPATQPFDSFAALSLNQPTRMDVLNAQAVPPLGWKPDPLKQSSSHAHEVWLSPDGRTAYGIIYFHMPLPVGRDFALWAFMNQMKQTEGEAILRSKSWDEQRGCERFVAEGGLY
;
A
#
# COMPACT_ATOMS: atom_id res chain seq x y z
N MET A 1 43.92 40.18 2.82
CA MET A 1 42.95 40.92 3.67
C MET A 1 41.56 40.64 3.12
N THR A 2 40.81 39.70 3.71
CA THR A 2 39.49 39.30 3.22
C THR A 2 38.57 39.15 4.42
N ALA A 3 37.53 39.97 4.48
CA ALA A 3 36.70 40.22 5.64
C ALA A 3 35.74 39.06 5.95
N ALA A 4 35.71 38.65 7.22
CA ALA A 4 34.78 37.65 7.76
C ALA A 4 33.37 38.26 7.95
N ARG A 5 32.37 37.70 7.29
CA ARG A 5 30.96 38.11 7.37
C ARG A 5 30.27 37.35 8.51
N LYS A 6 29.99 38.04 9.63
CA LYS A 6 29.22 37.49 10.77
C LYS A 6 27.72 37.42 10.40
N SER A 7 27.12 36.24 10.49
CA SER A 7 25.66 36.07 10.39
C SER A 7 24.97 36.29 11.76
N PRO A 8 23.82 36.98 11.83
CA PRO A 8 23.10 37.17 13.07
C PRO A 8 22.31 35.92 13.48
N ARG A 9 22.46 35.52 14.74
CA ARG A 9 21.72 34.43 15.39
C ARG A 9 20.26 34.84 15.60
N GLN A 10 19.35 34.23 14.86
CA GLN A 10 17.91 34.41 14.98
C GLN A 10 17.39 33.55 16.14
N LYS A 11 16.97 34.20 17.23
CA LYS A 11 16.42 33.56 18.43
C LYS A 11 14.97 33.13 18.16
N PHE A 12 14.76 31.84 17.93
CA PHE A 12 13.43 31.23 17.92
C PHE A 12 12.87 31.22 19.34
N ARG A 13 11.79 31.97 19.57
CA ARG A 13 11.02 31.92 20.81
C ARG A 13 9.94 30.86 20.68
N SER A 14 10.01 29.86 21.54
CA SER A 14 8.96 28.87 21.79
C SER A 14 7.65 29.55 22.15
N ALA A 15 6.57 29.18 21.46
CA ALA A 15 5.20 29.35 21.95
C ALA A 15 4.57 27.96 22.01
N VAL A 16 4.39 27.47 23.23
CA VAL A 16 3.69 26.22 23.55
C VAL A 16 2.19 26.50 23.37
N ILE A 17 1.58 25.90 22.35
CA ILE A 17 0.13 25.94 22.14
C ILE A 17 -0.48 24.74 22.84
N PHE A 18 -1.21 25.00 23.91
CA PHE A 18 -1.97 24.05 24.70
C PHE A 18 -3.33 23.85 24.01
N CYS A 19 -3.51 22.75 23.27
CA CYS A 19 -4.81 22.36 22.72
C CYS A 19 -5.54 21.45 23.73
N LEU A 20 -6.60 22.00 24.34
CA LEU A 20 -7.64 21.23 25.00
C LEU A 20 -8.38 20.39 23.95
N MET A 21 -8.31 19.07 24.05
CA MET A 21 -9.22 18.16 23.32
C MET A 21 -10.33 17.72 24.28
N ILE A 22 -11.50 18.34 24.12
CA ILE A 22 -12.75 17.92 24.76
C ILE A 22 -13.28 16.71 23.96
N GLY A 23 -13.51 15.60 24.67
CA GLY A 23 -14.10 14.38 24.11
C GLY A 23 -15.60 14.52 23.82
N GLY A 24 -16.09 13.68 22.90
CA GLY A 24 -17.52 13.58 22.60
C GLY A 24 -17.83 12.43 21.65
N CYS A 25 -18.49 11.41 22.20
CA CYS A 25 -18.83 10.08 21.68
C CYS A 25 -19.25 9.99 20.20
N GLY A 26 -18.54 9.13 19.45
CA GLY A 26 -19.01 8.60 18.17
C GLY A 26 -20.01 7.47 18.39
N SER A 27 -21.27 7.67 18.00
CA SER A 27 -22.18 6.57 17.71
C SER A 27 -21.81 6.04 16.33
N ALA A 28 -21.06 4.94 16.29
CA ALA A 28 -20.82 4.23 15.05
C ALA A 28 -22.14 3.61 14.58
N ILE A 29 -22.75 4.24 13.58
CA ILE A 29 -23.77 3.60 12.75
C ILE A 29 -23.05 2.41 12.10
N HIS A 30 -23.37 1.20 12.52
CA HIS A 30 -22.95 0.00 11.78
C HIS A 30 -23.65 0.07 10.41
N PRO A 31 -22.93 0.26 9.29
CA PRO A 31 -23.54 0.05 7.99
C PRO A 31 -23.97 -1.42 7.95
N ALA A 32 -25.27 -1.64 7.73
CA ALA A 32 -25.80 -2.96 7.48
C ALA A 32 -24.96 -3.63 6.40
N THR A 33 -24.39 -4.79 6.73
CA THR A 33 -23.74 -5.70 5.78
C THR A 33 -24.75 -6.00 4.69
N GLN A 34 -24.65 -5.26 3.57
CA GLN A 34 -25.37 -5.59 2.35
C GLN A 34 -24.82 -6.94 1.88
N PRO A 35 -25.67 -7.95 1.60
CA PRO A 35 -25.20 -9.15 0.94
C PRO A 35 -24.59 -8.74 -0.40
N PHE A 36 -23.33 -9.10 -0.61
CA PHE A 36 -22.57 -8.86 -1.82
C PHE A 36 -23.06 -9.81 -2.94
N ASP A 37 -24.35 -9.80 -3.21
CA ASP A 37 -24.95 -10.57 -4.29
C ASP A 37 -24.87 -9.75 -5.59
N SER A 38 -23.73 -9.88 -6.28
CA SER A 38 -23.64 -9.95 -7.75
C SER A 38 -22.19 -9.78 -8.26
N PHE A 39 -21.29 -10.71 -7.91
CA PHE A 39 -20.02 -10.86 -8.64
C PHE A 39 -20.19 -11.58 -9.99
N ALA A 40 -21.38 -12.10 -10.28
CA ALA A 40 -21.69 -12.85 -11.50
C ALA A 40 -21.59 -11.99 -12.78
N ALA A 41 -21.66 -10.66 -12.69
CA ALA A 41 -21.62 -9.79 -13.86
C ALA A 41 -20.20 -9.48 -14.38
N LEU A 42 -19.15 -9.73 -13.59
CA LEU A 42 -17.77 -9.30 -13.91
C LEU A 42 -16.82 -10.42 -14.32
N SER A 43 -17.30 -11.67 -14.45
CA SER A 43 -16.42 -12.82 -14.73
C SER A 43 -15.19 -12.83 -13.82
N LEU A 44 -15.40 -12.80 -12.52
CA LEU A 44 -14.34 -12.85 -11.52
C LEU A 44 -14.22 -14.28 -10.97
N ASN A 45 -13.00 -14.69 -10.59
CA ASN A 45 -12.81 -15.96 -9.91
C ASN A 45 -13.49 -15.95 -8.52
N GLN A 46 -13.68 -17.13 -7.90
CA GLN A 46 -14.04 -17.15 -6.48
C GLN A 46 -12.89 -16.54 -5.65
N PRO A 47 -13.19 -15.84 -4.54
CA PRO A 47 -12.17 -15.33 -3.65
C PRO A 47 -11.29 -16.46 -3.12
N THR A 48 -9.97 -16.34 -3.30
CA THR A 48 -8.99 -17.27 -2.74
C THR A 48 -8.43 -16.67 -1.46
N ARG A 49 -8.51 -17.42 -0.36
CA ARG A 49 -7.86 -17.06 0.91
C ARG A 49 -6.40 -17.49 0.86
N MET A 50 -5.51 -16.56 1.21
CA MET A 50 -4.07 -16.78 1.27
C MET A 50 -3.61 -16.57 2.70
N ASP A 51 -3.38 -17.67 3.42
CA ASP A 51 -3.06 -17.60 4.85
C ASP A 51 -1.69 -16.92 5.09
N VAL A 52 -0.72 -17.10 4.19
CA VAL A 52 0.60 -16.47 4.29
C VAL A 52 0.51 -14.93 4.19
N LEU A 53 -0.42 -14.42 3.40
CA LEU A 53 -0.63 -12.98 3.21
C LEU A 53 -1.70 -12.41 4.15
N ASN A 54 -2.38 -13.27 4.92
CA ASN A 54 -3.57 -12.95 5.69
C ASN A 54 -4.58 -12.10 4.89
N ALA A 55 -4.77 -12.47 3.62
CA ALA A 55 -5.54 -11.69 2.66
C ALA A 55 -6.46 -12.57 1.84
N GLN A 56 -7.53 -11.96 1.32
CA GLN A 56 -8.39 -12.56 0.31
C GLN A 56 -8.28 -11.77 -0.99
N ALA A 57 -7.93 -12.47 -2.07
CA ALA A 57 -7.80 -11.92 -3.40
C ALA A 57 -8.88 -12.48 -4.32
N VAL A 58 -9.34 -11.65 -5.25
CA VAL A 58 -10.24 -12.06 -6.33
C VAL A 58 -9.56 -11.71 -7.65
N PRO A 59 -8.64 -12.56 -8.14
CA PRO A 59 -7.94 -12.27 -9.38
C PRO A 59 -8.91 -12.30 -10.58
N PRO A 60 -8.67 -11.50 -11.63
CA PRO A 60 -9.50 -11.53 -12.83
C PRO A 60 -9.48 -12.91 -13.51
N LEU A 61 -10.55 -13.27 -14.23
CA LEU A 61 -10.65 -14.56 -14.90
C LEU A 61 -9.53 -14.75 -15.94
N GLY A 62 -8.96 -15.96 -15.97
CA GLY A 62 -7.89 -16.33 -16.90
C GLY A 62 -6.50 -15.88 -16.48
N TRP A 63 -6.37 -15.10 -15.39
CA TRP A 63 -5.06 -14.70 -14.87
C TRP A 63 -4.42 -15.86 -14.11
N LYS A 64 -3.12 -16.05 -14.31
CA LYS A 64 -2.37 -17.18 -13.73
C LYS A 64 -1.55 -16.73 -12.53
N PRO A 65 -1.58 -17.45 -11.41
CA PRO A 65 -0.72 -17.11 -10.28
C PRO A 65 0.76 -17.30 -10.66
N ASP A 66 1.57 -16.28 -10.34
CA ASP A 66 3.01 -16.36 -10.24
C ASP A 66 3.37 -17.02 -8.89
N PRO A 67 4.49 -17.76 -8.76
CA PRO A 67 4.86 -18.38 -7.50
C PRO A 67 4.94 -17.35 -6.36
N LEU A 68 4.40 -17.71 -5.20
CA LEU A 68 4.48 -16.91 -3.98
C LEU A 68 5.95 -16.57 -3.68
N LYS A 69 6.25 -15.27 -3.62
CA LYS A 69 7.59 -14.75 -3.33
C LYS A 69 7.62 -14.27 -1.88
N GLN A 70 8.37 -14.97 -1.05
CA GLN A 70 8.48 -14.68 0.38
C GLN A 70 9.93 -14.40 0.78
N SER A 71 10.10 -13.38 1.62
CA SER A 71 11.36 -13.01 2.27
C SER A 71 11.12 -12.68 3.74
N SER A 72 12.17 -12.34 4.49
CA SER A 72 12.05 -11.89 5.88
C SER A 72 11.34 -10.54 6.04
N SER A 73 11.31 -9.70 4.99
CA SER A 73 10.74 -8.35 5.06
C SER A 73 9.37 -8.22 4.40
N HIS A 74 8.98 -9.19 3.57
CA HIS A 74 7.68 -9.18 2.89
C HIS A 74 7.34 -10.55 2.28
N ALA A 75 6.05 -10.78 2.07
CA ALA A 75 5.51 -11.84 1.24
C ALA A 75 4.59 -11.23 0.18
N HIS A 76 4.63 -11.72 -1.05
CA HIS A 76 3.69 -11.29 -2.09
C HIS A 76 3.29 -12.42 -3.03
N GLU A 77 2.04 -12.35 -3.49
CA GLU A 77 1.47 -13.22 -4.53
C GLU A 77 0.91 -12.34 -5.64
N VAL A 78 1.16 -12.75 -6.87
CA VAL A 78 0.83 -12.00 -8.08
C VAL A 78 0.10 -12.93 -9.04
N TRP A 79 -0.84 -12.40 -9.81
CA TRP A 79 -1.45 -13.05 -10.94
C TRP A 79 -1.11 -12.27 -12.20
N LEU A 80 -0.73 -12.98 -13.26
CA LEU A 80 -0.37 -12.42 -14.56
C LEU A 80 -1.53 -12.54 -15.53
N SER A 81 -1.74 -11.51 -16.34
CA SER A 81 -2.70 -11.50 -17.44
C SER A 81 -2.37 -12.57 -18.49
N PRO A 82 -3.35 -13.03 -19.28
CA PRO A 82 -3.11 -14.03 -20.32
C PRO A 82 -2.04 -13.66 -21.36
N ASP A 83 -1.84 -12.36 -21.61
CA ASP A 83 -0.81 -11.82 -22.51
C ASP A 83 0.55 -11.56 -21.81
N GLY A 84 0.64 -11.80 -20.50
CA GLY A 84 1.83 -11.59 -19.66
C GLY A 84 2.02 -10.14 -19.20
N ARG A 85 1.49 -9.16 -19.94
CA ARG A 85 1.85 -7.74 -19.84
C ARG A 85 1.33 -7.00 -18.62
N THR A 86 0.51 -7.64 -17.79
CA THR A 86 -0.11 -6.99 -16.63
C THR A 86 -0.14 -7.94 -15.44
N ALA A 87 0.16 -7.38 -14.26
CA ALA A 87 0.23 -8.08 -13.01
C ALA A 87 -0.74 -7.47 -11.98
N TYR A 88 -1.41 -8.33 -11.22
CA TYR A 88 -2.26 -7.99 -10.09
C TYR A 88 -1.67 -8.67 -8.89
N GLY A 89 -1.39 -7.97 -7.80
CA GLY A 89 -0.70 -8.59 -6.67
C GLY A 89 -1.18 -8.08 -5.33
N ILE A 90 -0.96 -8.91 -4.32
CA ILE A 90 -1.08 -8.56 -2.91
C ILE A 90 0.28 -8.72 -2.27
N ILE A 91 0.72 -7.70 -1.53
CA ILE A 91 1.97 -7.71 -0.78
C ILE A 91 1.70 -7.42 0.70
N TYR A 92 2.30 -8.23 1.55
CA TYR A 92 2.31 -8.07 3.00
C TYR A 92 3.73 -7.75 3.45
N PHE A 93 3.94 -6.60 4.09
CA PHE A 93 5.25 -6.19 4.59
C PHE A 93 5.42 -6.55 6.07
N HIS A 94 6.49 -7.27 6.39
CA HIS A 94 6.96 -7.51 7.74
C HIS A 94 8.02 -6.45 8.10
N MET A 95 7.62 -5.44 8.87
CA MET A 95 8.53 -4.35 9.24
C MET A 95 8.76 -4.37 10.76
N PRO A 96 10.03 -4.38 11.23
CA PRO A 96 10.34 -4.41 12.66
C PRO A 96 10.00 -3.09 13.38
N LEU A 97 9.82 -2.02 12.61
CA LEU A 97 9.44 -0.69 13.11
C LEU A 97 8.21 -0.19 12.34
N PRO A 98 7.35 0.61 12.99
CA PRO A 98 6.20 1.25 12.35
C PRO A 98 6.67 2.37 11.42
N VAL A 99 7.25 2.02 10.28
CA VAL A 99 7.51 2.98 9.22
C VAL A 99 6.18 3.32 8.54
N GLY A 100 6.01 4.57 8.16
CA GLY A 100 4.77 5.02 7.51
C GLY A 100 4.50 4.20 6.23
N ARG A 101 3.22 3.92 5.98
CA ARG A 101 2.75 3.17 4.80
C ARG A 101 3.32 3.70 3.49
N ASP A 102 3.36 5.02 3.37
CA ASP A 102 3.91 5.73 2.22
C ASP A 102 5.40 5.45 2.00
N PHE A 103 6.16 5.35 3.10
CA PHE A 103 7.58 5.03 3.03
C PHE A 103 7.79 3.57 2.60
N ALA A 104 7.00 2.64 3.15
CA ALA A 104 7.05 1.23 2.77
C ALA A 104 6.73 1.04 1.28
N LEU A 105 5.65 1.68 0.80
CA LEU A 105 5.28 1.66 -0.62
C LEU A 105 6.37 2.31 -1.49
N TRP A 106 6.92 3.46 -1.07
CA TRP A 106 8.01 4.11 -1.79
C TRP A 106 9.25 3.23 -1.92
N ALA A 107 9.66 2.59 -0.83
CA ALA A 107 10.81 1.68 -0.82
C ALA A 107 10.56 0.48 -1.74
N PHE A 108 9.36 -0.09 -1.70
CA PHE A 108 8.94 -1.16 -2.61
C PHE A 108 8.99 -0.73 -4.08
N MET A 109 8.42 0.42 -4.42
CA MET A 109 8.45 0.94 -5.79
C MET A 109 9.88 1.18 -6.29
N ASN A 110 10.80 1.61 -5.42
CA ASN A 110 12.21 1.75 -5.78
C ASN A 110 12.89 0.40 -6.00
N GLN A 111 12.56 -0.61 -5.20
CA GLN A 111 13.05 -1.97 -5.39
C GLN A 111 12.59 -2.53 -6.74
N MET A 112 11.29 -2.40 -7.05
CA MET A 112 10.70 -2.81 -8.33
C MET A 112 11.41 -2.16 -9.51
N LYS A 113 11.68 -0.84 -9.46
CA LYS A 113 12.47 -0.15 -10.50
C LYS A 113 13.88 -0.74 -10.65
N GLN A 114 14.53 -1.08 -9.54
CA GLN A 114 15.88 -1.64 -9.59
C GLN A 114 15.92 -3.06 -10.16
N THR A 115 14.95 -3.89 -9.82
CA THR A 115 14.94 -5.31 -10.21
C THR A 115 14.23 -5.59 -11.53
N GLU A 116 13.25 -4.76 -11.89
CA GLU A 116 12.33 -4.98 -13.02
C GLU A 116 12.33 -3.83 -14.04
N GLY A 117 13.15 -2.79 -13.83
CA GLY A 117 13.35 -1.68 -14.76
C GLY A 117 12.47 -0.47 -14.47
N GLU A 118 11.26 -0.41 -15.04
CA GLU A 118 10.34 0.71 -14.82
C GLU A 118 9.22 0.33 -13.85
N ALA A 119 8.86 1.24 -12.93
CA ALA A 119 7.64 1.10 -12.13
C ALA A 119 7.06 2.47 -11.82
N ILE A 120 5.88 2.74 -12.34
CA ILE A 120 5.15 4.01 -12.23
C ILE A 120 3.91 3.76 -11.39
N LEU A 121 3.86 4.36 -10.21
CA LEU A 121 2.67 4.32 -9.37
C LEU A 121 1.56 5.16 -10.05
N ARG A 122 0.44 4.52 -10.42
CA ARG A 122 -0.72 5.16 -11.07
C ARG A 122 -1.74 5.64 -10.05
N SER A 123 -2.01 4.84 -9.04
CA SER A 123 -2.93 5.21 -7.95
C SER A 123 -2.57 4.50 -6.66
N LYS A 124 -2.99 5.07 -5.53
CA LYS A 124 -2.96 4.44 -4.22
C LYS A 124 -4.18 4.87 -3.40
N SER A 125 -4.70 4.00 -2.56
CA SER A 125 -5.85 4.23 -1.70
C SER A 125 -5.76 3.36 -0.45
N TRP A 126 -5.96 3.97 0.71
CA TRP A 126 -6.06 3.23 1.97
C TRP A 126 -7.43 2.56 2.09
N ASP A 127 -7.43 1.27 2.45
CA ASP A 127 -8.64 0.50 2.78
C ASP A 127 -8.75 0.38 4.30
N GLU A 128 -9.58 1.22 4.92
CA GLU A 128 -9.80 1.23 6.37
C GLU A 128 -10.39 -0.08 6.87
N GLN A 129 -11.26 -0.71 6.08
CA GLN A 129 -11.93 -1.94 6.47
C GLN A 129 -10.94 -3.11 6.54
N ARG A 130 -9.95 -3.13 5.66
CA ARG A 130 -8.94 -4.20 5.59
C ARG A 130 -7.61 -3.84 6.25
N GLY A 131 -7.43 -2.59 6.66
CA GLY A 131 -6.19 -2.11 7.26
C GLY A 131 -4.99 -2.23 6.32
N CYS A 132 -5.19 -2.04 5.01
CA CYS A 132 -4.14 -2.18 4.00
C CYS A 132 -4.13 -1.04 2.97
N GLU A 133 -2.96 -0.81 2.35
CA GLU A 133 -2.82 0.11 1.23
C GLU A 133 -3.09 -0.67 -0.07
N ARG A 134 -4.02 -0.18 -0.89
CA ARG A 134 -4.25 -0.66 -2.25
C ARG A 134 -3.54 0.28 -3.22
N PHE A 135 -2.85 -0.26 -4.20
CA PHE A 135 -2.21 0.57 -5.22
C PHE A 135 -2.23 -0.08 -6.59
N VAL A 136 -2.11 0.75 -7.62
CA VAL A 136 -1.96 0.33 -9.02
C VAL A 136 -0.65 0.91 -9.52
N ALA A 137 0.21 0.06 -10.06
CA ALA A 137 1.45 0.44 -10.69
C ALA A 137 1.51 -0.08 -12.14
N GLU A 138 2.24 0.63 -12.99
CA GLU A 138 2.51 0.26 -14.37
C GLU A 138 4.02 0.14 -14.58
N GLY A 139 4.45 -0.85 -15.35
CA GLY A 139 5.86 -1.16 -15.58
C GLY A 139 6.31 -2.42 -14.84
N GLY A 140 7.50 -2.89 -15.20
CA GLY A 140 8.11 -4.13 -14.74
C GLY A 140 8.35 -5.08 -15.91
N LEU A 141 9.14 -6.12 -15.67
CA LEU A 141 9.32 -7.24 -16.59
C LEU A 141 8.19 -8.26 -16.35
N TYR A 142 6.98 -7.94 -16.78
CA TYR A 142 5.88 -8.90 -16.83
C TYR A 142 5.37 -9.02 -18.28
#